data_AF-A0A497QXM2-F1
#
_entry.id   AF-A0A497QXM2-F1
#
_cell.length_a   1.000
_cell.length_b   1.000
_cell.length_c   1.000
_cell.angle_alpha   90.00
_cell.angle_beta   90.00
_cell.angle_gamma   90.00
#
_symmetry.space_group_name_H-M   'P 1'
#
loop_
_entity.id
_entity.type
_entity.pdbx_description
1 polymer ?
#
loop_
_entity_poly.entity_id
_entity_poly.type
_entity_poly.pdbx_seq_one_letter_code
_entity_poly.pdbx_strand_id
1 'polypeptide(L)'
;MHTQLPECKIITNEDGIEDVEVLETKKPIQLDHIPISNTFAKIGTNIIIDPLLKEESIADARLTLSFTEENKICATQKGGSGSFTIDEIKKCIDIASERTKEIRSKLNSIINPEGYPWSEER
;
A
#
# COMPACT_ATOMS: atom_id res chain seq x y z
N MET A 1 2.09 -2.80 11.36
CA MET A 1 3.27 -3.20 10.54
C MET A 1 4.32 -3.82 11.45
N HIS A 2 4.88 -4.98 11.09
CA HIS A 2 5.73 -5.77 12.02
C HIS A 2 7.22 -5.39 12.04
N THR A 3 7.71 -4.75 10.96
CA THR A 3 9.14 -4.43 10.81
C THR A 3 9.61 -3.39 11.84
N GLN A 4 10.78 -3.63 12.44
CA GLN A 4 11.44 -2.73 13.38
C GLN A 4 12.87 -2.44 12.91
N LEU A 5 13.31 -1.18 13.06
CA LEU A 5 14.67 -0.74 12.75
C LEU A 5 15.51 -0.69 14.03
N PRO A 6 16.79 -1.12 13.99
CA PRO A 6 17.70 -0.88 15.09
C PRO A 6 18.01 0.61 15.20
N GLU A 7 18.23 1.08 16.42
CA GLU A 7 18.72 2.44 16.63
C GLU A 7 20.23 2.51 16.36
N CYS A 8 20.66 3.51 15.59
CA CYS A 8 22.08 3.73 15.32
C CYS A 8 22.54 5.05 15.95
N LYS A 9 23.73 5.06 16.54
CA LYS A 9 24.42 6.26 17.00
C LYS A 9 25.68 6.46 16.18
N ILE A 10 25.94 7.70 15.78
CA ILE A 10 27.20 8.09 15.17
C ILE A 10 28.16 8.42 16.31
N ILE A 11 29.30 7.72 16.36
CA ILE A 11 30.36 7.97 17.33
C ILE A 11 31.54 8.57 16.56
N THR A 12 32.11 9.66 17.06
CA THR A 12 33.35 10.23 16.50
C THR A 12 34.53 9.69 17.29
N ASN A 13 35.41 8.93 16.62
CA ASN A 13 36.64 8.43 17.22
C ASN A 13 37.67 9.58 17.39
N GLU A 14 38.70 9.36 18.20
CA GLU A 14 39.74 10.35 18.52
C GLU A 14 40.48 10.89 17.27
N ASP A 15 40.48 10.11 16.17
CA ASP A 15 41.05 10.48 14.87
C ASP A 15 40.11 11.31 13.97
N GLY A 16 38.92 11.70 14.46
CA GLY A 16 37.93 12.47 13.70
C GLY A 16 37.14 11.64 12.67
N ILE A 17 37.23 10.32 12.74
CA ILE A 17 36.48 9.39 11.87
C ILE A 17 35.11 9.10 12.53
N GLU A 18 34.03 9.31 11.78
CA GLU A 18 32.67 8.94 12.18
C GLU A 18 32.46 7.44 11.95
N ASP A 19 32.09 6.72 13.01
CA ASP A 19 31.72 5.31 12.98
C ASP A 19 30.25 5.13 13.43
N VAL A 20 29.60 4.05 13.02
CA VAL A 20 28.19 3.78 13.29
C VAL A 20 28.06 2.61 14.26
N GLU A 21 27.63 2.87 15.48
CA GLU A 21 27.27 1.83 16.44
C GLU A 21 25.77 1.50 16.32
N VAL A 22 25.48 0.23 16.05
CA VAL A 22 24.12 -0.30 15.99
C VAL A 22 23.74 -0.82 17.38
N LEU A 23 22.67 -0.25 17.95
CA LEU A 23 22.15 -0.64 19.27
C LEU A 23 21.25 -1.88 19.17
N GLU A 24 21.12 -2.60 20.29
CA GLU A 24 20.19 -3.74 20.40
C GLU A 24 18.71 -3.31 20.46
N THR A 25 18.46 -2.03 20.78
CA THR A 25 17.11 -1.46 20.84
C THR A 25 16.53 -1.28 19.44
N LYS A 26 15.29 -1.71 19.26
CA LYS A 26 14.57 -1.62 17.98
C LYS A 26 13.34 -0.74 18.11
N LYS A 27 13.11 0.13 17.12
CA LYS A 27 11.95 1.01 17.02
C LYS A 27 11.08 0.64 15.80
N PRO A 28 9.75 0.76 15.89
CA PRO A 28 8.89 0.58 14.73
C PRO A 28 9.16 1.65 13.66
N ILE A 29 8.96 1.28 12.39
CA ILE A 29 9.05 2.24 11.29
C ILE A 29 7.87 3.22 11.36
N GLN A 30 8.17 4.51 11.26
CA GLN A 30 7.17 5.57 11.11
C GLN A 30 6.76 5.67 9.63
N LEU A 31 5.46 5.57 9.38
CA LEU A 31 4.87 5.74 8.04
C LEU A 31 3.81 6.81 8.11
N ASP A 32 3.80 7.68 7.12
CA ASP A 32 2.75 8.68 7.00
C ASP A 32 1.44 8.13 6.47
N HIS A 33 1.52 7.15 5.55
CA HIS A 33 0.37 6.56 4.87
C HIS A 33 0.61 5.08 4.53
N ILE A 34 -0.45 4.29 4.58
CA ILE A 34 -0.52 2.88 4.24
C ILE A 34 -1.52 2.74 3.08
N PRO A 35 -1.05 2.95 1.84
CA PRO A 35 -1.89 2.80 0.67
C PRO A 35 -2.23 1.33 0.43
N ILE A 36 -3.49 1.07 0.07
CA ILE A 36 -3.97 -0.25 -0.32
C ILE A 36 -4.24 -0.23 -1.82
N SER A 37 -3.67 -1.19 -2.55
CA SER A 37 -3.88 -1.33 -3.99
C SER A 37 -4.99 -2.34 -4.28
N ASN A 38 -5.82 -2.02 -5.28
CA ASN A 38 -6.86 -2.88 -5.81
C ASN A 38 -6.61 -3.06 -7.30
N THR A 39 -6.50 -4.31 -7.76
CA THR A 39 -6.22 -4.63 -9.16
C THR A 39 -7.49 -5.15 -9.83
N PHE A 40 -7.77 -4.58 -10.99
CA PHE A 40 -8.86 -4.99 -11.87
C PHE A 40 -8.28 -5.58 -13.15
N ALA A 41 -8.91 -6.62 -13.67
CA ALA A 41 -8.63 -7.16 -14.99
C ALA A 41 -9.88 -7.04 -15.87
N LYS A 42 -9.67 -6.65 -17.13
CA LYS A 42 -10.71 -6.56 -18.16
C LYS A 42 -10.56 -7.73 -19.13
N ILE A 43 -11.64 -8.46 -19.32
CA ILE A 43 -11.74 -9.60 -20.24
C ILE A 43 -12.97 -9.36 -21.12
N GLY A 44 -12.74 -8.95 -22.36
CA GLY A 44 -13.78 -8.47 -23.27
C GLY A 44 -14.54 -7.28 -22.68
N THR A 45 -15.83 -7.48 -22.41
CA THR A 45 -16.72 -6.46 -21.83
C THR A 45 -16.82 -6.53 -20.30
N ASN A 46 -16.23 -7.55 -19.67
CA ASN A 46 -16.36 -7.78 -18.24
C ASN A 46 -15.12 -7.29 -17.50
N ILE A 47 -15.33 -6.78 -16.29
CA ILE A 47 -14.27 -6.33 -15.39
C ILE A 47 -14.39 -7.13 -14.10
N ILE A 48 -13.28 -7.73 -13.67
CA ILE A 48 -13.15 -8.51 -12.44
C ILE A 48 -12.15 -7.82 -11.51
N ILE A 49 -12.36 -7.97 -10.21
CA ILE A 49 -11.48 -7.46 -9.15
C ILE A 49 -10.69 -8.61 -8.54
N ASP A 50 -9.43 -8.37 -8.23
CA ASP A 50 -8.50 -9.37 -7.66
C ASP A 50 -8.35 -10.63 -8.52
N PRO A 51 -7.86 -10.48 -9.77
CA PRO A 51 -7.81 -11.58 -10.73
C PRO A 51 -6.82 -12.67 -10.28
N LEU A 52 -7.20 -13.92 -10.50
CA LEU A 52 -6.34 -15.10 -10.34
C LEU A 52 -5.41 -15.24 -11.55
N LEU A 53 -4.34 -16.04 -11.43
CA LEU A 53 -3.36 -16.27 -12.50
C LEU A 53 -3.99 -16.59 -13.87
N LYS A 54 -5.03 -17.43 -13.89
CA LYS A 54 -5.74 -17.79 -15.14
C LYS A 54 -6.46 -16.60 -15.75
N GLU A 55 -7.09 -15.78 -14.90
CA GLU A 55 -7.82 -14.59 -15.32
C GLU A 55 -6.86 -13.50 -15.79
N GLU A 56 -5.74 -13.30 -15.09
CA GLU A 56 -4.67 -12.40 -15.51
C GLU A 56 -4.08 -12.81 -16.86
N SER A 57 -3.93 -14.12 -17.12
CA SER A 57 -3.34 -14.62 -18.36
C SER A 57 -4.19 -14.36 -19.62
N ILE A 58 -5.50 -14.20 -19.45
CA ILE A 58 -6.45 -13.92 -20.53
C ILE A 58 -6.96 -12.47 -20.53
N ALA A 59 -6.47 -11.64 -19.60
CA ALA A 59 -6.91 -10.26 -19.49
C ALA A 59 -6.39 -9.40 -20.65
N ASP A 60 -7.28 -8.64 -21.28
CA ASP A 60 -6.92 -7.68 -22.32
C ASP A 60 -6.16 -6.48 -21.74
N ALA A 61 -6.61 -6.03 -20.56
CA ALA A 61 -6.02 -4.92 -19.84
C ALA A 61 -6.18 -5.10 -18.33
N ARG A 62 -5.27 -4.48 -17.57
CA ARG A 62 -5.37 -4.37 -16.12
C ARG A 62 -5.36 -2.92 -15.68
N LEU A 63 -6.04 -2.63 -14.57
CA LEU A 63 -6.05 -1.33 -13.92
C LEU A 63 -5.82 -1.53 -12.43
N THR A 64 -4.76 -0.94 -11.89
CA THR A 64 -4.47 -0.95 -10.46
C THR A 64 -4.69 0.44 -9.90
N LEU A 65 -5.50 0.54 -8.85
CA LEU A 65 -5.81 1.78 -8.13
C LEU A 65 -5.38 1.66 -6.67
N SER A 66 -4.60 2.62 -6.20
CA SER A 66 -4.10 2.65 -4.83
C SER A 66 -4.73 3.78 -4.03
N PHE A 67 -5.24 3.47 -2.84
CA PHE A 67 -5.97 4.40 -1.97
C PHE A 67 -5.32 4.54 -0.59
N THR A 68 -5.16 5.78 -0.14
CA THR A 68 -4.72 6.10 1.22
C THR A 68 -5.85 5.94 2.25
N GLU A 69 -5.54 6.15 3.53
CA GLU A 69 -6.45 6.18 4.68
C GLU A 69 -7.61 7.13 4.48
N GLU A 70 -7.31 8.30 3.91
CA GLU A 70 -8.25 9.38 3.62
C GLU A 70 -9.10 9.13 2.37
N ASN A 71 -9.08 7.90 1.84
CA ASN A 71 -9.76 7.52 0.61
C ASN A 71 -9.33 8.33 -0.63
N LYS A 72 -8.09 8.83 -0.64
CA LYS A 72 -7.49 9.54 -1.78
C LYS A 72 -6.71 8.56 -2.65
N ILE A 73 -6.83 8.71 -3.97
CA ILE A 73 -6.03 7.94 -4.92
C ILE A 73 -4.60 8.46 -4.90
N CYS A 74 -3.63 7.62 -4.55
CA CYS A 74 -2.21 7.98 -4.56
C CYS A 74 -1.49 7.51 -5.83
N ALA A 75 -1.96 6.42 -6.44
CA ALA A 75 -1.37 5.87 -7.65
C ALA A 75 -2.43 5.19 -8.53
N THR A 76 -2.20 5.23 -9.83
CA THR A 76 -3.01 4.52 -10.82
C THR A 76 -2.08 3.95 -11.88
N GLN A 77 -2.25 2.68 -12.22
CA GLN A 77 -1.44 2.00 -13.23
C GLN A 77 -2.32 1.20 -14.17
N LYS A 78 -2.23 1.49 -15.47
CA LYS A 78 -2.81 0.66 -16.54
C LYS A 78 -1.75 -0.25 -17.12
N GLY A 79 -2.10 -1.51 -17.35
CA GLY A 79 -1.26 -2.49 -18.05
C GLY A 79 -2.03 -3.24 -19.12
N GLY A 80 -1.32 -4.00 -19.95
CA GLY A 80 -1.89 -4.73 -21.08
C GLY A 80 -2.16 -3.84 -22.31
N SER A 81 -2.58 -4.48 -23.40
CA SER A 81 -2.83 -3.84 -24.70
C SER A 81 -4.22 -3.24 -24.83
N GLY A 82 -5.21 -3.71 -24.07
CA GLY A 82 -6.60 -3.23 -24.11
C GLY A 82 -6.77 -1.82 -23.51
N SER A 83 -8.01 -1.34 -23.46
CA SER A 83 -8.36 -0.01 -22.95
C SER A 83 -9.56 -0.06 -22.02
N PHE A 84 -9.65 0.96 -21.17
CA PHE A 84 -10.80 1.21 -20.31
C PHE A 84 -11.51 2.49 -20.78
N THR A 85 -12.84 2.49 -20.75
CA THR A 85 -13.62 3.70 -20.93
C THR A 85 -13.63 4.53 -19.64
N ILE A 86 -13.95 5.81 -19.74
CA ILE A 86 -14.01 6.70 -18.56
C ILE A 86 -15.06 6.19 -17.56
N ASP A 87 -16.20 5.68 -18.04
CA ASP A 87 -17.26 5.17 -17.18
C ASP A 87 -16.87 3.86 -16.49
N GLU A 88 -16.11 3.00 -17.16
CA GLU A 88 -15.52 1.80 -16.54
C GLU A 88 -14.55 2.18 -15.43
N ILE A 89 -13.69 3.19 -15.66
CA ILE A 89 -12.74 3.67 -14.65
C ILE A 89 -13.47 4.22 -13.43
N LYS A 90 -14.51 5.04 -13.63
CA LYS A 90 -15.33 5.56 -12.53
C LYS A 90 -15.94 4.45 -11.69
N LYS A 91 -16.52 3.43 -12.33
CA LYS A 91 -17.03 2.24 -11.63
C LYS A 91 -15.94 1.51 -10.85
N CYS A 92 -14.75 1.36 -11.44
CA CYS A 92 -13.61 0.74 -10.73
C CYS A 92 -13.19 1.55 -9.51
N ILE A 93 -13.19 2.89 -9.60
CA ILE A 93 -12.87 3.79 -8.48
C ILE A 93 -13.88 3.62 -7.34
N ASP A 94 -15.17 3.60 -7.64
CA ASP A 94 -16.22 3.45 -6.64
C ASP A 94 -16.07 2.10 -5.89
N ILE A 95 -15.93 1.01 -6.64
CA ILE A 95 -15.73 -0.34 -6.09
C ILE A 95 -14.42 -0.42 -5.28
N ALA A 96 -13.33 0.13 -5.79
CA ALA A 96 -12.03 0.10 -5.10
C ALA A 96 -12.05 0.90 -3.79
N SER A 97 -12.75 2.04 -3.76
CA SER A 97 -12.93 2.85 -2.56
C SER A 97 -13.67 2.07 -1.47
N GLU A 98 -14.74 1.36 -1.81
CA GLU A 98 -15.47 0.50 -0.85
C GLU A 98 -14.60 -0.67 -0.37
N ARG A 99 -13.94 -1.36 -1.31
CA ARG A 99 -13.10 -2.52 -0.99
C ARG A 99 -11.92 -2.16 -0.10
N THR A 100 -11.31 -0.99 -0.33
CA THR A 100 -10.22 -0.45 0.48
C THR A 100 -10.64 -0.28 1.94
N LYS A 101 -11.85 0.24 2.21
CA LYS A 101 -12.36 0.42 3.57
C LYS A 101 -12.50 -0.92 4.30
N GLU A 102 -13.00 -1.95 3.60
CA GLU A 102 -13.13 -3.29 4.17
C GLU A 102 -11.76 -3.92 4.48
N ILE A 103 -10.81 -3.85 3.53
CA ILE A 103 -9.45 -4.38 3.72
C ILE A 103 -8.76 -3.65 4.88
N ARG A 104 -8.92 -2.32 4.98
CA ARG A 104 -8.32 -1.53 6.05
C ARG A 104 -8.87 -1.90 7.43
N SER A 105 -10.17 -2.16 7.55
CA SER A 105 -10.77 -2.66 8.80
C SER A 105 -10.12 -3.98 9.25
N LYS A 106 -9.94 -4.91 8.32
CA LYS A 106 -9.24 -6.19 8.59
C LYS A 106 -7.78 -5.97 8.96
N LEU A 107 -7.09 -5.09 8.24
CA LEU A 107 -5.68 -4.77 8.51
C LEU A 107 -5.51 -4.17 9.91
N ASN A 108 -6.37 -3.24 10.31
CA ASN A 108 -6.34 -2.61 11.63
C ASN A 108 -6.63 -3.62 12.76
N SER A 109 -7.43 -4.66 12.52
CA SER A 109 -7.64 -5.72 13.52
C SER A 109 -6.41 -6.58 13.81
N ILE A 110 -5.48 -6.67 12.84
CA ILE A 110 -4.25 -7.47 12.94
C ILE A 110 -3.08 -6.63 13.46
N ILE A 111 -3.09 -5.33 13.18
CA ILE A 111 -2.05 -4.39 13.60
C ILE A 111 -2.38 -3.88 15.00
N ASN A 112 -1.53 -4.19 15.99
CA ASN A 112 -1.76 -3.83 17.39
C ASN A 112 -1.73 -2.28 17.60
N PRO A 113 -2.83 -1.61 17.97
CA PRO A 113 -2.89 -0.14 18.02
C PRO A 113 -1.93 0.49 19.05
N GLU A 114 -1.62 -0.23 20.14
CA GLU A 114 -0.82 0.28 21.26
C GLU A 114 0.65 0.60 20.92
N GLY A 115 1.13 0.18 19.74
CA GLY A 115 2.48 0.48 19.26
C GLY A 115 2.61 1.77 18.43
N TYR A 116 1.51 2.51 18.22
CA TYR A 116 1.45 3.56 17.21
C TYR A 116 0.86 4.86 17.79
N PRO A 117 1.68 5.69 18.48
CA PRO A 117 1.21 6.93 19.12
C PRO A 117 0.66 8.01 18.17
N TRP A 118 0.69 7.78 16.86
CA TRP A 118 0.26 8.74 15.83
C TRP A 118 -1.12 8.42 15.22
N SER A 119 -1.84 7.38 15.68
CA SER A 119 -3.21 7.13 15.22
C SER A 119 -4.25 8.11 15.80
N GLU A 120 -3.88 8.87 16.83
CA GLU A 120 -4.78 9.81 17.53
C GLU A 120 -4.60 11.29 17.12
N GLU A 121 -3.56 11.63 16.33
CA GLU A 121 -3.18 13.04 16.04
C GLU A 121 -3.42 13.51 14.59
N ARG A 122 -4.37 12.92 13.85
CA ARG A 122 -4.81 13.48 12.55
C ARG A 122 -6.33 13.56 12.41
#